data_AF-A0A382SJQ2-F1
#
_entry.id   AF-A0A382SJQ2-F1
#
_cell.length_a   1.000
_cell.length_b   1.000
_cell.length_c   1.000
_cell.angle_alpha   90.00
_cell.angle_beta   90.00
_cell.angle_gamma   90.00
#
_symmetry.space_group_name_H-M   'P 1'
#
loop_
_entity.id
_entity.type
_entity.pdbx_description
1 polymer ?
#
loop_
_entity_poly.entity_id
_entity_poly.type
_entity_poly.pdbx_seq_one_letter_code
_entity_poly.pdbx_strand_id
1 'polypeptide(L)' 'VSVHRQIAEARAAAVSSIEQADDLESLMALESTLFGKKSQLGSLKRLMAEVDAKERAGVGQALNEAQEIVREAHAV' A
#
# COMPACT_ATOMS: atom_id res chain seq x y z
N VAL A 1 -5.84 -4.17 -15.73
CA VAL A 1 -4.59 -4.22 -14.94
C VAL A 1 -4.81 -5.23 -13.81
N SER A 2 -3.94 -6.23 -13.62
CA SER A 2 -4.13 -7.24 -12.56
C SER A 2 -4.04 -6.62 -11.17
N VAL A 3 -4.69 -7.21 -10.17
CA VAL A 3 -4.65 -6.69 -8.78
C VAL A 3 -3.22 -6.71 -8.22
N HIS A 4 -2.42 -7.72 -8.56
CA HIS A 4 -1.00 -7.75 -8.21
C HIS A 4 -0.21 -6.55 -8.75
N ARG A 5 -0.49 -6.13 -9.98
CA ARG A 5 0.15 -4.94 -10.55
C ARG A 5 -0.30 -3.66 -9.86
N GLN A 6 -1.58 -3.55 -9.52
CA GLN A 6 -2.09 -2.41 -8.75
C GLN A 6 -1.46 -2.32 -7.35
N ILE A 7 -1.25 -3.47 -6.69
CA ILE A 7 -0.54 -3.54 -5.41
C ILE A 7 0.91 -3.05 -5.55
N ALA A 8 1.62 -3.52 -6.58
CA ALA A 8 3.01 -3.13 -6.83
C ALA A 8 3.14 -1.63 -7.15
N GLU A 9 2.23 -1.08 -7.96
CA GLU A 9 2.18 0.35 -8.30
C GLU A 9 1.86 1.21 -7.06
N ALA A 10 0.87 0.81 -6.24
CA ALA A 10 0.52 1.51 -5.02
C ALA A 10 1.66 1.49 -3.98
N ARG A 11 2.36 0.36 -3.85
CA ARG A 11 3.56 0.26 -3.01
C ARG A 11 4.65 1.21 -3.48
N ALA A 12 4.97 1.20 -4.77
CA ALA A 12 6.03 2.04 -5.34
C ALA A 12 5.72 3.53 -5.16
N ALA A 13 4.47 3.94 -5.40
CA ALA A 13 4.02 5.30 -5.16
C ALA A 13 4.13 5.71 -3.68
N ALA A 14 3.72 4.83 -2.77
CA ALA A 14 3.82 5.06 -1.33
C ALA A 14 5.27 5.24 -0.86
N VAL A 15 6.18 4.35 -1.28
CA VAL A 15 7.62 4.45 -0.96
C VAL A 15 8.22 5.72 -1.55
N SER A 16 7.92 6.03 -2.81
CA SER A 16 8.42 7.26 -3.44
C SER A 16 7.96 8.54 -2.73
N SER A 17 6.73 8.57 -2.19
CA SER A 17 6.25 9.71 -1.41
C SER A 17 6.97 9.84 -0.07
N ILE A 18 7.31 8.71 0.57
CA ILE A 18 8.09 8.70 1.81
C ILE A 18 9.51 9.22 1.56
N GLU A 19 10.17 8.75 0.49
CA GLU A 19 11.52 9.18 0.11
C GLU A 19 11.60 10.69 -0.25
N GLN A 20 10.47 11.32 -0.58
CA GLN A 20 10.37 12.75 -0.88
C GLN A 20 10.02 13.61 0.34
N ALA A 21 9.74 13.00 1.50
CA ALA A 21 9.49 13.74 2.72
C ALA A 21 10.83 14.13 3.38
N ASP A 22 11.14 15.43 3.36
CA ASP A 22 12.42 15.95 3.84
C ASP A 22 12.48 16.17 5.37
N ASP A 23 11.33 16.06 6.05
CA ASP A 23 11.22 16.26 7.49
C ASP A 23 10.13 15.39 8.13
N LEU A 24 10.19 15.29 9.46
CA LEU A 24 9.27 14.49 10.26
C LEU A 24 7.82 14.97 10.12
N GLU A 25 7.58 16.27 9.97
CA GLU A 25 6.23 16.82 9.83
C GLU A 25 5.58 16.34 8.51
N SER A 26 6.33 16.41 7.42
CA SER A 26 5.95 15.92 6.10
C SER A 26 5.73 14.41 6.12
N LEU A 27 6.59 13.67 6.81
CA LEU A 27 6.46 12.21 6.97
C LEU A 27 5.20 11.83 7.76
N MET A 28 4.87 12.56 8.83
CA MET A 28 3.65 12.36 9.60
C MET A 28 2.38 12.72 8.81
N ALA A 29 2.43 13.77 7.98
CA ALA A 29 1.31 14.17 7.13
C ALA A 29 0.90 13.07 6.13
N LEU A 30 1.84 12.21 5.73
CA LEU A 30 1.60 11.10 4.82
C LEU A 30 0.83 9.93 5.46
N GLU A 31 0.81 9.77 6.79
CA GLU A 31 0.24 8.60 7.47
C GLU A 31 -1.21 8.31 7.06
N SER A 32 -2.04 9.36 7.01
CA SER A 32 -3.46 9.24 6.62
C SER A 32 -3.63 8.76 5.18
N THR A 33 -2.69 9.14 4.30
CA THR A 33 -2.68 8.85 2.86
C THR A 33 -2.03 7.50 2.56
N LEU A 34 -1.12 7.02 3.41
CA LEU A 34 -0.45 5.72 3.30
C LEU A 34 -1.28 4.59 3.93
N PHE A 35 -1.76 4.81 5.15
CA PHE A 35 -2.34 3.75 6.00
C PHE A 35 -3.86 3.86 6.20
N GLY A 36 -4.48 4.96 5.77
CA GLY A 36 -5.91 5.16 5.91
C GLY A 36 -6.75 4.17 5.10
N LYS A 37 -8.01 3.96 5.49
CA LYS A 37 -8.96 3.10 4.73
C LYS A 37 -9.21 3.57 3.29
N LYS A 38 -8.92 4.85 3.01
CA LYS A 38 -9.02 5.48 1.68
C LYS A 38 -7.66 5.55 0.97
N SER A 39 -6.57 5.08 1.58
CA SER A 39 -5.28 4.97 0.88
C SER A 39 -5.39 4.00 -0.29
N GLN A 40 -4.46 4.10 -1.24
CA GLN A 40 -4.42 3.17 -2.37
C GLN A 40 -4.39 1.72 -1.87
N LEU A 41 -3.42 1.36 -1.02
CA LEU A 41 -3.33 0.01 -0.42
C LEU A 41 -4.56 -0.34 0.44
N GLY A 42 -5.07 0.59 1.25
CA GLY A 42 -6.25 0.36 2.09
C GLY A 42 -7.53 0.10 1.29
N SER A 43 -7.64 0.68 0.10
CA SER A 43 -8.77 0.51 -0.81
C SER A 43 -8.74 -0.83 -1.56
N LEU A 44 -7.54 -1.35 -1.88
CA LEU A 44 -7.36 -2.61 -2.60
C LEU A 44 -7.92 -3.83 -1.85
N LYS A 45 -8.00 -3.76 -0.51
CA LYS A 45 -8.64 -4.80 0.31
C LYS A 45 -10.12 -5.02 -0.06
N ARG A 46 -10.82 -3.99 -0.56
CA ARG A 46 -12.20 -4.12 -1.06
C ARG A 46 -12.25 -4.81 -2.41
N LEU A 47 -11.30 -4.50 -3.30
CA LEU A 47 -11.19 -5.14 -4.62
C LEU A 47 -10.87 -6.64 -4.51
N MET A 48 -10.24 -7.10 -3.41
CA MET A 48 -10.06 -8.53 -3.15
C MET A 48 -11.37 -9.32 -3.08
N ALA A 49 -12.49 -8.69 -2.71
CA ALA A 49 -13.79 -9.35 -2.72
C ALA A 49 -14.24 -9.72 -4.14
N GLU A 50 -13.75 -9.00 -5.15
CA GLU A 50 -14.06 -9.17 -6.57
C GLU A 50 -13.10 -10.15 -7.27
N VAL A 51 -12.01 -10.55 -6.60
CA VAL A 51 -11.04 -11.53 -7.11
C VAL A 51 -11.57 -12.95 -6.92
N ASP A 52 -11.25 -13.83 -7.87
CA ASP A 52 -11.55 -15.26 -7.80
C ASP A 52 -11.00 -15.90 -6.52
N ALA A 53 -11.76 -16.81 -5.92
CA ALA A 53 -11.41 -17.41 -4.63
C ALA A 53 -10.02 -18.08 -4.64
N LYS A 54 -9.60 -18.62 -5.79
CA LYS A 54 -8.29 -19.25 -5.99
C LYS A 54 -7.13 -18.26 -5.95
N GLU A 55 -7.35 -17.01 -6.34
CA GLU A 55 -6.31 -15.97 -6.42
C GLU A 55 -6.26 -15.10 -5.16
N ARG A 56 -7.34 -15.06 -4.37
CA ARG A 56 -7.43 -14.22 -3.15
C ARG A 56 -6.29 -14.43 -2.16
N ALA A 57 -5.80 -15.65 -2.01
CA ALA A 57 -4.69 -15.94 -1.08
C ALA A 57 -3.40 -15.24 -1.52
N GLY A 58 -3.02 -15.38 -2.80
CA GLY A 58 -1.82 -14.74 -3.35
C GLY A 58 -1.94 -13.21 -3.36
N VAL A 59 -3.12 -12.68 -3.72
CA VAL A 59 -3.38 -11.24 -3.67
C VAL A 59 -3.31 -10.71 -2.24
N GLY A 60 -3.85 -11.44 -1.26
CA GLY A 60 -3.80 -11.06 0.15
C GLY A 60 -2.38 -11.03 0.70
N GLN A 61 -1.58 -12.03 0.34
CA GLN A 61 -0.16 -12.06 0.70
C GLN A 61 0.58 -10.86 0.11
N ALA A 62 0.41 -10.60 -1.19
CA ALA A 62 1.04 -9.46 -1.86
C ALA A 62 0.62 -8.12 -1.25
N LEU A 63 -0.66 -7.97 -0.87
CA LEU A 63 -1.16 -6.75 -0.23
C LEU A 63 -0.53 -6.56 1.15
N ASN A 64 -0.45 -7.62 1.95
CA ASN A 64 0.16 -7.55 3.29
C ASN A 64 1.65 -7.22 3.20
N GLU A 65 2.38 -7.86 2.28
CA GLU A 65 3.79 -7.58 2.02
C GLU A 65 4.01 -6.12 1.59
N ALA A 66 3.17 -5.61 0.69
CA ALA A 66 3.24 -4.20 0.29
C ALA A 66 2.97 -3.24 1.46
N GLN A 67 2.03 -3.57 2.35
CA GLN A 67 1.76 -2.77 3.55
C GLN A 67 2.91 -2.79 4.54
N GLU A 68 3.59 -3.93 4.70
CA GLU A 68 4.74 -4.05 5.59
C GLU A 68 5.91 -3.23 5.08
N ILE A 69 6.26 -3.34 3.79
CA ILE A 69 7.33 -2.55 3.16
C ILE A 69 7.09 -1.04 3.34
N VAL A 70 5.84 -0.58 3.17
CA VAL A 70 5.51 0.84 3.36
C VAL A 70 5.62 1.27 4.83
N ARG A 71 5.30 0.39 5.79
CA ARG A 71 5.51 0.68 7.22
C ARG A 71 6.98 0.75 7.57
N GLU A 72 7.78 -0.19 7.09
CA GLU A 72 9.24 -0.21 7.29
C GLU A 72 9.88 1.05 6.70
N ALA A 73 9.48 1.45 5.48
CA ALA A 73 9.95 2.68 4.85
C ALA A 73 9.54 3.93 5.62
N HIS A 74 8.36 3.98 6.23
CA HIS A 74 7.87 5.13 6.99
C HIS A 74 8.51 5.24 8.39
N ALA A 75 9.06 4.16 8.93
CA ALA A 75 9.62 4.11 10.28
C ALA A 75 11.09 4.59 10.39
N VAL A 76 11.68 5.05 9.28
CA VAL A 76 13.09 5.50 9.20
C VAL A 76 13.31 6.93 9.68
#